data_AF-X1D5W8-F1
#
_entry.id   AF-X1D5W8-F1
#
_cell.length_a   1.000
_cell.length_b   1.000
_cell.length_c   1.000
_cell.angle_alpha   90.00
_cell.angle_beta   90.00
_cell.angle_gamma   90.00
#
_symmetry.space_group_name_H-M   'P 1'
#
loop_
_entity.id
_entity.type
_entity.pdbx_description
1 polymer ?
#
loop_
_entity_poly.entity_id
_entity_poly.type
_entity_poly.pdbx_seq_one_letter_code
_entity_poly.pdbx_strand_id
1 'polypeptide(L)'
;MIYPGRLFTDKQLIELYDQGFVDREIAEKLGVHVSTVGVHRRRLGLKAKGNIRLFTDQQLIELHEQGLNDREITEKLGSSRTLVDRHRSRLGLEANGNIRLFTQQLIELHEQGLNDREITEKLGSSRSTVG
;
A
#
# COMPACT_ATOMS: atom_id res chain seq x y z
N MET A 1 -22.62 -21.94 -25.44
CA MET A 1 -22.44 -23.20 -24.70
C MET A 1 -21.29 -22.98 -23.72
N ILE A 2 -21.57 -22.90 -22.41
CA ILE A 2 -20.52 -22.82 -21.37
C ILE A 2 -20.33 -24.26 -20.87
N TYR A 3 -19.15 -24.83 -21.10
CA TYR A 3 -18.83 -26.17 -20.60
C TYR A 3 -18.73 -26.14 -19.06
N PRO A 4 -19.20 -27.18 -18.36
CA PRO A 4 -19.13 -27.25 -16.90
C PRO A 4 -17.65 -27.21 -16.48
N GLY A 5 -17.23 -26.10 -15.86
CA GLY A 5 -15.85 -25.82 -15.48
C GLY A 5 -15.28 -24.50 -16.01
N ARG A 6 -15.97 -23.80 -16.93
CA ARG A 6 -15.51 -22.51 -17.44
C ARG A 6 -16.09 -21.35 -16.63
N LEU A 7 -15.23 -20.68 -15.85
CA LEU A 7 -15.61 -19.56 -14.95
C LEU A 7 -16.11 -18.31 -15.70
N PHE A 8 -15.60 -18.03 -16.90
CA PHE A 8 -16.05 -16.93 -17.77
C PHE A 8 -15.69 -17.20 -19.24
N THR A 9 -16.34 -16.51 -20.16
CA THR A 9 -16.09 -16.61 -21.62
C THR A 9 -14.98 -15.66 -22.06
N ASP A 10 -14.25 -16.02 -23.12
CA ASP A 10 -13.19 -15.14 -23.66
C ASP A 10 -13.77 -13.78 -24.12
N LYS A 11 -15.03 -13.77 -24.59
CA LYS A 11 -15.75 -12.54 -24.95
C LYS A 11 -15.93 -11.60 -23.76
N GLN A 12 -16.30 -12.11 -22.58
CA GLN A 12 -16.43 -11.29 -21.37
C GLN A 12 -15.09 -10.68 -20.95
N LEU A 13 -13.99 -11.42 -21.07
CA LEU A 13 -12.67 -10.88 -20.78
C LEU A 13 -12.26 -9.81 -21.80
N ILE A 14 -12.48 -10.04 -23.10
CA ILE A 14 -12.17 -9.07 -24.16
C ILE A 14 -12.98 -7.79 -23.98
N GLU A 15 -14.27 -7.89 -23.67
CA GLU A 15 -15.13 -6.73 -23.46
C GLU A 15 -14.65 -5.87 -22.29
N LEU A 16 -14.33 -6.48 -21.14
CA LEU A 16 -13.77 -5.75 -20.00
C LEU A 16 -12.37 -5.20 -20.30
N TYR A 17 -11.56 -5.96 -21.04
CA TYR A 17 -10.25 -5.50 -21.49
C TYR A 17 -10.37 -4.27 -22.38
N ASP A 18 -11.25 -4.27 -23.38
CA ASP A 18 -11.47 -3.17 -24.30
C ASP A 18 -12.06 -1.94 -23.61
N GLN A 19 -12.89 -2.14 -22.58
CA GLN A 19 -13.37 -1.07 -21.68
C GLN A 19 -12.26 -0.40 -20.85
N GLY A 20 -11.04 -0.95 -20.85
CA GLY A 20 -9.89 -0.33 -20.18
C GLY A 20 -9.50 -0.98 -18.85
N PHE A 21 -10.26 -1.96 -18.37
CA PHE A 21 -10.00 -2.59 -17.08
C PHE A 21 -8.67 -3.36 -17.07
N VAL A 22 -7.99 -3.34 -15.93
CA VAL A 22 -6.78 -4.13 -15.69
C VAL A 22 -7.11 -5.53 -15.16
N ASP A 23 -6.14 -6.45 -15.19
CA ASP A 23 -6.34 -7.86 -14.81
C ASP A 23 -7.00 -8.02 -13.42
N ARG A 24 -6.70 -7.15 -12.45
CA ARG A 24 -7.29 -7.18 -11.11
C ARG A 24 -8.77 -6.78 -11.10
N GLU A 25 -9.13 -5.70 -11.78
CA GLU A 25 -10.53 -5.25 -11.87
C GLU A 25 -11.38 -6.25 -12.66
N ILE A 26 -10.81 -6.82 -13.73
CA ILE A 26 -11.43 -7.90 -14.49
C ILE A 26 -11.65 -9.11 -13.58
N ALA A 27 -10.67 -9.46 -12.74
CA ALA A 27 -10.78 -10.58 -11.81
C ALA A 27 -11.87 -10.38 -10.76
N GLU A 28 -11.96 -9.18 -10.17
CA GLU A 28 -13.03 -8.81 -9.23
C GLU A 28 -14.41 -8.87 -9.90
N LYS A 29 -14.55 -8.34 -11.12
CA LYS A 29 -15.82 -8.36 -11.88
C LYS A 29 -16.27 -9.76 -12.30
N LEU A 30 -15.32 -10.63 -12.61
CA LEU A 30 -15.58 -12.01 -13.03
C LEU A 30 -15.63 -13.00 -11.85
N GLY A 31 -15.36 -12.55 -10.62
CA GLY A 31 -15.33 -13.40 -9.44
C GLY A 31 -14.25 -14.49 -9.48
N VAL A 32 -13.11 -14.20 -10.11
CA VAL A 32 -12.00 -15.14 -10.28
C VAL A 32 -10.70 -14.59 -9.70
N HIS A 33 -9.70 -15.44 -9.53
CA HIS A 33 -8.37 -14.97 -9.14
C HIS A 33 -7.66 -14.23 -10.28
N VAL A 34 -6.84 -13.22 -9.96
CA VAL A 34 -6.11 -12.40 -10.95
C VAL A 34 -5.18 -13.23 -11.83
N SER A 35 -4.62 -14.33 -11.31
CA SER A 35 -3.81 -15.25 -12.10
C SER A 35 -4.60 -15.93 -13.21
N THR A 36 -5.89 -16.25 -12.98
CA THR A 36 -6.79 -16.83 -13.98
C THR A 36 -7.01 -15.86 -15.13
N VAL A 37 -7.28 -14.58 -14.84
CA VAL A 37 -7.39 -13.54 -15.87
C VAL A 37 -6.09 -13.41 -16.66
N GLY A 38 -4.95 -13.37 -15.97
CA GLY A 38 -3.64 -13.27 -16.61
C GLY A 38 -3.33 -14.43 -17.57
N VAL A 39 -3.68 -15.67 -17.20
CA VAL A 39 -3.53 -16.85 -18.08
C VAL A 39 -4.40 -16.72 -19.32
N HIS A 40 -5.69 -16.38 -19.14
CA HIS A 40 -6.62 -16.25 -20.26
C HIS A 40 -6.25 -15.07 -21.19
N ARG A 41 -5.86 -13.93 -20.62
CA ARG A 41 -5.38 -12.76 -21.37
C ARG A 41 -4.17 -13.10 -22.23
N ARG A 42 -3.17 -13.81 -21.67
CA ARG A 42 -1.98 -14.26 -22.42
C ARG A 42 -2.35 -15.23 -23.55
N ARG A 43 -3.27 -16.17 -23.29
CA ARG A 43 -3.77 -17.09 -24.33
C ARG A 43 -4.44 -16.35 -25.49
N LEU A 44 -5.08 -15.22 -25.20
CA LEU A 44 -5.73 -14.35 -26.20
C LEU A 44 -4.77 -13.34 -26.86
N GLY A 45 -3.47 -13.37 -26.53
CA GLY A 45 -2.47 -12.44 -27.11
C GLY A 45 -2.59 -10.99 -26.63
N LEU A 46 -3.42 -10.72 -25.62
CA LEU A 46 -3.65 -9.38 -25.10
C LEU A 46 -2.51 -8.97 -24.17
N LYS A 47 -1.96 -7.75 -24.36
CA LYS A 47 -0.90 -7.21 -23.49
C LYS A 47 -1.45 -6.87 -22.12
N ALA A 48 -0.62 -6.99 -21.08
CA ALA A 48 -1.02 -6.55 -19.74
C ALA A 48 -1.24 -5.05 -19.77
N LYS A 49 -2.45 -4.58 -19.44
CA LYS A 49 -2.64 -3.19 -19.05
C LYS A 49 -1.94 -3.06 -17.69
N GLY A 50 -1.01 -2.11 -17.58
CA GLY A 50 0.01 -2.08 -16.52
C GLY A 50 -0.56 -2.31 -15.12
N ASN A 51 0.24 -2.92 -14.24
CA ASN A 51 -0.12 -3.11 -12.83
C ASN A 51 -0.70 -1.80 -12.28
N ILE A 52 -1.86 -1.89 -11.63
CA ILE A 52 -2.45 -0.75 -10.92
C ILE A 52 -1.35 -0.17 -10.03
N ARG A 53 -0.92 1.06 -10.33
CA ARG A 53 -0.30 1.88 -9.30
C ARG A 53 -1.41 2.11 -8.28
N LEU A 54 -1.42 1.31 -7.21
CA LEU A 54 -2.42 1.39 -6.15
C LEU A 54 -2.50 2.80 -5.56
N PHE A 55 -1.39 3.51 -5.63
CA PHE A 55 -1.27 4.91 -5.28
C PHE A 55 -0.21 5.58 -6.16
N THR A 56 -0.30 6.89 -6.30
CA THR A 56 0.73 7.70 -6.97
C THR A 56 1.88 7.99 -6.01
N ASP A 57 3.05 8.32 -6.56
CA ASP A 57 4.20 8.73 -5.75
C ASP A 57 3.85 9.97 -4.90
N GLN A 58 3.01 10.87 -5.42
CA GLN A 58 2.51 12.05 -4.70
C GLN A 58 1.66 11.67 -3.48
N GLN A 59 0.74 10.70 -3.61
CA GLN A 59 -0.08 10.25 -2.48
C GLN A 59 0.77 9.62 -1.36
N LEU A 60 1.84 8.92 -1.74
CA LEU A 60 2.79 8.37 -0.76
C LEU A 60 3.57 9.49 -0.07
N ILE A 61 4.08 10.47 -0.83
CA ILE A 61 4.81 11.62 -0.30
C ILE A 61 3.93 12.41 0.66
N GLU A 62 2.69 12.73 0.29
CA GLU A 62 1.80 13.54 1.12
C GLU A 62 1.49 12.86 2.47
N LEU A 63 1.21 11.55 2.45
CA LEU A 63 0.99 10.79 3.69
C LEU A 63 2.28 10.63 4.51
N HIS A 64 3.43 10.52 3.85
CA HIS A 64 4.74 10.46 4.50
C HIS A 64 5.11 11.81 5.14
N GLU A 65 4.86 12.93 4.47
CA GLU A 65 5.06 14.28 5.00
C GLU A 65 4.14 14.60 6.18
N GLN A 66 2.94 14.00 6.21
CA GLN A 66 2.05 14.02 7.39
C GLN A 66 2.61 13.22 8.59
N GLY A 67 3.79 12.59 8.45
CA GLY A 67 4.45 11.84 9.50
C GLY A 67 3.83 10.48 9.78
N LEU A 68 3.02 9.95 8.86
CA LEU A 68 2.42 8.61 9.02
C LEU A 68 3.50 7.55 8.82
N ASN A 69 3.41 6.48 9.61
CA ASN A 69 4.26 5.32 9.43
C ASN A 69 3.75 4.42 8.29
N ASP A 70 4.60 3.53 7.80
CA ASP A 70 4.26 2.65 6.68
C ASP A 70 2.99 1.83 6.91
N ARG A 71 2.64 1.47 8.16
CA ARG A 71 1.40 0.75 8.46
C ARG A 71 0.18 1.63 8.23
N GLU A 72 0.17 2.84 8.77
CA GLU A 72 -0.92 3.80 8.57
C GLU A 72 -1.08 4.17 7.09
N ILE A 73 0.04 4.32 6.38
CA ILE A 73 0.07 4.55 4.94
C ILE A 73 -0.54 3.35 4.19
N THR A 74 -0.21 2.11 4.57
CA THR A 74 -0.81 0.92 3.92
C THR A 74 -2.31 0.81 4.12
N GLU A 75 -2.78 1.12 5.33
CA GLU A 75 -4.21 1.12 5.66
C GLU A 75 -4.94 2.21 4.85
N LYS A 76 -4.37 3.41 4.71
CA LYS A 76 -4.96 4.50 3.91
C LYS A 76 -4.92 4.27 2.41
N LEU A 77 -3.84 3.69 1.89
CA LEU A 77 -3.64 3.47 0.45
C LEU A 77 -4.19 2.12 -0.03
N GLY A 78 -4.74 1.29 0.87
CA GLY A 78 -5.24 -0.04 0.54
C GLY A 78 -4.17 -0.94 -0.12
N SER A 79 -2.91 -0.75 0.29
CA SER A 79 -1.74 -1.37 -0.35
C SER A 79 -0.98 -2.25 0.63
N SER A 80 -0.09 -3.10 0.12
CA SER A 80 0.76 -3.93 0.98
C SER A 80 1.96 -3.15 1.50
N ARG A 81 2.42 -3.50 2.71
CA ARG A 81 3.60 -2.89 3.33
C ARG A 81 4.85 -3.02 2.46
N THR A 82 5.03 -4.16 1.81
CA THR A 82 6.14 -4.38 0.87
C THR A 82 6.09 -3.43 -0.33
N LEU A 83 4.90 -3.04 -0.78
CA LEU A 83 4.73 -2.13 -1.91
C LEU A 83 5.00 -0.69 -1.49
N VAL A 84 4.48 -0.27 -0.34
CA VAL A 84 4.81 1.04 0.27
C VAL A 84 6.30 1.17 0.51
N ASP A 85 6.93 0.18 1.14
CA ASP A 85 8.39 0.17 1.41
C ASP A 85 9.20 0.30 0.12
N ARG A 86 8.89 -0.51 -0.91
CA ARG A 86 9.58 -0.44 -2.20
C ARG A 86 9.43 0.93 -2.87
N HIS A 87 8.22 1.51 -2.84
CA HIS A 87 7.97 2.83 -3.42
C HIS A 87 8.68 3.92 -2.61
N ARG A 88 8.66 3.85 -1.29
CA ARG A 88 9.33 4.75 -0.35
C ARG A 88 10.85 4.75 -0.58
N SER A 89 11.47 3.56 -0.63
CA SER A 89 12.90 3.40 -0.94
C SER A 89 13.26 3.91 -2.33
N ARG A 90 12.41 3.69 -3.35
CA ARG A 90 12.63 4.22 -4.70
C ARG A 90 12.62 5.74 -4.73
N LEU A 91 11.79 6.37 -3.89
CA LEU A 91 11.70 7.82 -3.76
C LEU A 91 12.75 8.41 -2.81
N GLY A 92 13.59 7.57 -2.17
CA GLY A 92 14.61 8.02 -1.22
C GLY A 92 14.04 8.54 0.10
N LEU A 93 12.78 8.22 0.41
CA LEU A 93 12.13 8.61 1.68
C LEU A 93 12.57 7.64 2.79
N GLU A 94 12.92 8.14 3.97
CA GLU A 94 13.20 7.29 5.13
C GLU A 94 11.91 6.77 5.78
N ALA A 95 11.98 5.68 6.55
CA ALA A 95 10.80 5.17 7.21
C ALA A 95 10.43 6.12 8.35
N ASN A 96 9.19 6.63 8.35
CA ASN A 96 8.64 7.26 9.53
C ASN A 96 8.45 6.15 10.57
N GLY A 97 9.43 5.98 11.45
CA GLY A 97 9.36 5.02 12.56
C GLY A 97 8.27 5.41 13.57
N ASN A 98 8.30 4.83 14.77
CA ASN A 98 7.45 5.25 15.90
C ASN A 98 7.72 6.70 16.37
N ILE A 99 8.47 7.49 15.61
CA ILE A 99 8.81 8.88 15.85
C ILE A 99 7.54 9.66 16.19
N ARG A 100 6.43 9.51 15.45
CA ARG A 100 5.19 10.23 15.77
C ARG A 100 4.58 9.88 17.14
N LEU A 101 4.56 8.60 17.54
CA LEU A 101 4.13 8.23 18.89
C LEU A 101 5.02 8.88 19.94
N PHE A 102 6.33 8.91 19.69
CA PHE A 102 7.29 9.55 20.57
C PHE A 102 7.09 11.07 20.62
N THR A 103 6.96 11.76 19.48
CA THR A 103 6.80 13.22 19.41
C THR A 103 5.47 13.66 20.01
N GLN A 104 4.37 12.94 19.74
CA GLN A 104 3.05 13.29 20.27
C GLN A 104 2.97 13.03 21.78
N GLN A 105 3.49 11.89 22.26
CA GLN A 105 3.61 11.64 23.71
C GLN A 105 4.56 12.65 24.38
N LEU A 106 5.65 13.04 23.72
CA LEU A 106 6.61 14.01 24.26
C LEU A 106 6.00 15.41 24.36
N ILE A 107 5.19 15.83 23.38
CA ILE A 107 4.43 17.09 23.43
C ILE A 107 3.40 17.04 24.57
N GLU A 108 2.60 15.99 24.67
CA GLU A 108 1.60 15.85 25.74
C GLU A 108 2.24 15.81 27.14
N LEU A 109 3.38 15.15 27.30
CA LEU A 109 4.10 15.09 28.58
C LEU A 109 4.75 16.43 28.93
N HIS A 110 5.24 17.17 27.94
CA HIS A 110 5.76 18.53 28.15
C HIS A 110 4.65 19.52 28.52
N GLU A 111 3.46 19.41 27.93
CA GLU A 111 2.27 20.18 28.32
C GLU A 111 1.78 19.84 29.74
N GLN A 112 2.01 18.61 30.21
CA GLN A 112 1.78 18.20 31.60
C GLN A 112 2.83 18.73 32.58
N GLY A 113 3.82 19.50 32.12
CA GLY A 113 4.85 20.13 32.94
C GLY A 113 5.96 19.18 33.41
N LEU A 114 6.06 17.98 32.82
CA LEU A 114 7.17 17.07 33.12
C LEU A 114 8.45 17.58 32.45
N ASN A 115 9.56 17.50 33.18
CA ASN A 115 10.86 17.85 32.62
C ASN A 115 11.43 16.68 31.78
N ASP A 116 12.40 16.98 30.91
CA ASP A 116 13.00 16.03 29.97
C ASP A 116 13.48 14.71 30.63
N ARG A 117 13.91 14.76 31.90
CA ARG A 117 14.35 13.59 32.65
C ARG A 117 13.18 12.69 33.05
N GLU A 118 12.07 13.27 33.49
CA GLU A 118 10.85 12.54 33.84
C GLU A 118 10.15 11.97 32.60
N ILE A 119 10.18 12.71 31.49
CA ILE A 119 9.71 12.23 30.18
C ILE A 119 10.53 11.00 29.75
N THR A 120 11.85 11.04 29.91
CA THR A 120 12.75 9.94 29.54
C THR A 120 12.53 8.69 30.41
N GLU A 121 12.27 8.84 31.71
CA GLU A 121 11.92 7.71 32.59
C GLU A 121 10.56 7.12 32.25
N LYS A 122 9.57 7.97 31.97
CA LYS A 122 8.18 7.56 31.67
C LYS A 122 8.05 6.91 30.29
N LEU A 123 8.86 7.32 29.32
CA LEU A 123 8.96 6.72 27.99
C LEU A 123 9.88 5.49 27.94
N GLY A 124 10.48 5.09 29.05
CA GLY A 124 11.08 3.76 29.22
C GLY A 124 12.08 3.37 28.13
N SER A 125 13.10 4.20 27.88
CA SER A 125 14.27 3.91 27.03
C SER A 125 14.01 3.58 25.55
N SER A 126 14.44 4.49 24.67
CA SER A 126 15.06 4.12 23.39
C SER A 126 16.20 5.07 23.05
N ARG A 127 17.28 4.93 23.82
CA ARG A 127 18.65 5.22 23.39
C ARG A 127 19.08 4.08 22.45
N SER A 128 18.92 4.25 21.15
CA SER A 128 19.61 3.52 20.06
C SER A 128 18.97 3.99 18.74
N THR A 129 19.64 4.58 17.75
CA THR A 129 21.05 4.76 17.44
C THR A 129 21.12 5.90 16.43
N VAL A 130 21.70 7.05 16.78
CA VAL A 130 22.35 7.91 15.78
C VAL A 130 23.81 7.50 15.82
N GLY A 131 24.23 6.78 14.80
CA GLY A 131 25.61 6.39 14.51
C GLY A 131 25.83 6.54 13.03
#